data_AF-A0A7W0QVN5-F1
#
_entry.id   AF-A0A7W0QVN5-F1
#
_cell.length_a   1.000
_cell.length_b   1.000
_cell.length_c   1.000
_cell.angle_alpha   90.00
_cell.angle_beta   90.00
_cell.angle_gamma   90.00
#
_symmetry.space_group_name_H-M   'P 1'
#
loop_
_entity.id
_entity.type
_entity.pdbx_description
1 polymer ?
#
loop_
_entity_poly.entity_id
_entity_poly.type
_entity_poly.pdbx_seq_one_letter_code
_entity_poly.pdbx_strand_id
1 'polypeptide(L)'
;MEPSEVVAGLAALLLAAAAIDAGFRAYRINLGTHVAPTIPATELPPEASVAFAPLARLAARERGLADHIAALPDPVAADTWVRAATAARALRAHALRITAAEQVPGAGKDPGDALARLVLRLREGVSAYERLTDIAAEAANDVACGRAPRDAAFRLADATEALVGMIRGLPS
;
A
#
# COMPACT_ATOMS: atom_id res chain seq x y z
N MET A 1 -26.55 19.33 -7.53
CA MET A 1 -25.23 18.75 -7.84
C MET A 1 -25.09 18.76 -9.33
N GLU A 2 -24.28 19.67 -9.84
CA GLU A 2 -24.04 19.80 -11.26
C GLU A 2 -23.09 18.67 -11.70
N PRO A 3 -23.34 17.99 -12.83
CA PRO A 3 -22.50 16.89 -13.32
C PRO A 3 -21.03 17.29 -13.57
N SER A 4 -20.74 18.59 -13.65
CA SER A 4 -19.39 19.16 -13.79
C SER A 4 -18.53 19.03 -12.53
N GLU A 5 -19.11 19.03 -11.32
CA GLU A 5 -18.36 18.91 -10.06
C GLU A 5 -17.82 17.49 -9.83
N VAL A 6 -18.61 16.47 -10.20
CA VAL A 6 -18.21 15.05 -10.08
C VAL A 6 -17.05 14.74 -11.03
N VAL A 7 -17.09 15.29 -12.24
CA VAL A 7 -16.04 15.12 -13.25
C VAL A 7 -14.77 15.87 -12.86
N ALA A 8 -14.89 17.08 -12.31
CA ALA A 8 -13.74 17.83 -11.81
C ALA A 8 -13.06 17.13 -10.63
N GLY A 9 -13.84 16.55 -9.70
CA GLY A 9 -13.33 15.75 -8.59
C GLY A 9 -12.59 14.49 -9.04
N LEU A 10 -13.14 13.77 -10.02
CA LEU A 10 -12.50 12.58 -10.60
C LEU A 10 -11.20 12.94 -11.35
N ALA A 11 -11.20 14.03 -12.11
CA ALA A 11 -10.04 14.51 -12.84
C ALA A 11 -8.91 14.96 -11.90
N ALA A 12 -9.24 15.64 -10.79
CA ALA A 12 -8.28 16.01 -9.77
C ALA A 12 -7.67 14.77 -9.08
N LEU A 13 -8.48 13.75 -8.81
CA LEU A 13 -8.02 12.47 -8.24
C LEU A 13 -7.04 11.74 -9.18
N LEU A 14 -7.34 11.71 -10.48
CA LEU A 14 -6.49 11.11 -11.50
C LEU A 14 -5.17 11.88 -11.68
N LEU A 15 -5.21 13.21 -11.63
CA LEU A 15 -4.01 14.06 -11.67
C LEU A 15 -3.13 13.84 -10.45
N ALA A 16 -3.71 13.71 -9.25
CA ALA A 16 -2.96 13.38 -8.04
C ALA A 16 -2.30 12.00 -8.15
N ALA A 17 -3.01 10.99 -8.66
CA ALA A 17 -2.45 9.65 -8.89
C ALA A 17 -1.28 9.68 -9.89
N ALA A 18 -1.38 10.46 -10.97
CA ALA A 18 -0.32 10.61 -11.97
C ALA A 18 0.91 11.36 -11.43
N ALA A 19 0.71 12.40 -10.61
CA ALA A 19 1.80 13.13 -9.96
C ALA A 19 2.59 12.24 -8.99
N ILE A 20 1.90 11.34 -8.28
CA ILE A 20 2.53 10.36 -7.39
C ILE A 20 3.40 9.36 -8.18
N ASP A 21 2.94 8.88 -9.34
CA ASP A 21 3.71 7.96 -10.20
C ASP A 21 4.97 8.63 -10.78
N ALA A 22 4.84 9.88 -11.26
CA ALA A 22 5.96 10.66 -11.77
C ALA A 22 7.02 10.94 -10.69
N GLY A 23 6.59 11.29 -9.47
CA GLY A 23 7.47 11.46 -8.32
C GLY A 23 8.23 10.18 -7.95
N PHE A 24 7.62 9.00 -8.17
CA PHE A 24 8.29 7.73 -7.89
C PHE A 24 9.29 7.30 -8.98
N ARG A 25 9.05 7.66 -10.24
CA ARG A 25 10.07 7.53 -11.29
C ARG A 25 11.31 8.38 -10.99
N ALA A 26 11.11 9.60 -10.51
CA ALA A 26 12.20 10.44 -10.04
C ALA A 26 12.89 9.86 -8.79
N TYR A 27 12.11 9.29 -7.86
CA TYR A 27 12.62 8.60 -6.67
C TYR A 27 13.49 7.36 -7.00
N ARG A 28 13.09 6.55 -7.99
CA ARG A 28 13.88 5.41 -8.47
C ARG A 28 15.25 5.82 -9.02
N ILE A 29 15.35 7.02 -9.58
CA ILE A 29 16.61 7.58 -10.10
C ILE A 29 17.50 8.05 -8.95
N ASN A 30 16.91 8.55 -7.86
CA ASN A 30 17.64 9.05 -6.69
C ASN A 30 18.06 7.97 -5.67
N LEU A 31 17.65 6.71 -5.84
CA LEU A 31 18.01 5.61 -4.93
C LEU A 31 19.50 5.21 -4.96
N GLY A 32 20.34 5.91 -5.76
CA GLY A 32 21.79 5.83 -5.65
C GLY A 32 22.36 6.44 -4.36
N THR A 33 21.54 7.14 -3.58
CA THR A 33 21.92 7.74 -2.29
C THR A 33 20.97 7.27 -1.18
N HIS A 34 21.53 6.53 -0.21
CA HIS A 34 20.82 5.92 0.92
C HIS A 34 20.17 6.95 1.86
N VAL A 35 18.94 7.35 1.55
CA VAL A 35 18.06 8.06 2.48
C VAL A 35 16.77 7.26 2.60
N ALA A 36 16.49 6.73 3.80
CA ALA A 36 15.20 6.14 4.11
C ALA A 36 14.12 7.17 3.74
N PRO A 37 13.21 6.86 2.79
CA PRO A 37 12.29 7.87 2.30
C PRO A 37 11.33 8.26 3.42
N THR A 38 11.20 9.57 3.62
CA THR A 38 10.12 10.15 4.40
C THR A 38 8.80 9.74 3.74
N ILE A 39 8.07 8.80 4.35
CA ILE A 39 6.74 8.42 3.89
C ILE A 39 5.82 9.64 4.09
N PRO A 40 5.20 10.20 3.04
CA PRO A 40 4.25 11.30 3.20
C PRO A 40 3.14 10.88 4.17
N ALA A 41 2.70 11.82 5.01
CA ALA A 41 1.62 11.57 5.96
C ALA A 41 0.43 10.94 5.25
N THR A 42 -0.04 9.80 5.75
CA THR A 42 -1.18 9.09 5.14
C THR A 42 -2.43 9.90 5.41
N GLU A 43 -2.98 10.54 4.36
CA GLU A 43 -4.33 11.07 4.41
C GLU A 43 -5.30 9.89 4.60
N LEU A 44 -5.89 9.80 5.78
CA LEU A 44 -6.91 8.82 6.07
C LEU A 44 -8.26 9.32 5.53
N PRO A 45 -9.11 8.43 5.00
CA PRO A 45 -10.46 8.78 4.61
C PRO A 45 -11.27 9.19 5.85
N PRO A 46 -12.46 9.79 5.69
CA PRO A 46 -13.34 10.08 6.81
C PRO A 46 -13.60 8.81 7.64
N GLU A 47 -13.74 8.95 8.97
CA GLU A 47 -13.96 7.81 9.88
C GLU A 47 -15.22 7.00 9.55
N ALA A 48 -16.22 7.64 8.93
CA ALA A 48 -17.45 7.00 8.48
C ALA A 48 -17.26 6.08 7.26
N SER A 49 -16.15 6.17 6.54
CA SER A 49 -15.87 5.35 5.36
C SER A 49 -15.49 3.92 5.75
N VAL A 50 -15.99 2.94 5.00
CA VAL A 50 -15.61 1.53 5.20
C VAL A 50 -14.13 1.25 4.91
N ALA A 51 -13.44 2.17 4.21
CA ALA A 51 -12.01 2.10 3.92
C ALA A 51 -11.12 2.61 5.06
N PHE A 52 -11.69 3.28 6.07
CA PHE A 52 -10.93 3.87 7.17
C PHE A 52 -10.13 2.85 7.98
N ALA A 53 -10.81 1.85 8.54
CA ALA A 53 -10.15 0.88 9.42
C ALA A 53 -9.03 0.08 8.72
N PRO A 54 -9.20 -0.40 7.47
CA PRO A 54 -8.09 -0.99 6.70
C PRO A 54 -6.90 -0.03 6.51
N LEU A 55 -7.12 1.23 6.16
CA LEU A 55 -6.03 2.18 5.96
C LEU A 55 -5.33 2.59 7.25
N ALA A 56 -6.06 2.72 8.36
CA ALA A 56 -5.48 2.98 9.66
C ALA A 56 -4.52 1.83 10.07
N ARG A 57 -4.91 0.58 9.80
CA ARG A 57 -4.03 -0.59 10.01
C ARG A 57 -2.81 -0.56 9.10
N LEU A 58 -2.99 -0.28 7.81
CA LEU A 58 -1.88 -0.14 6.86
C LEU A 58 -0.86 0.90 7.34
N ALA A 59 -1.33 2.08 7.75
CA ALA A 59 -0.45 3.16 8.21
C ALA A 59 0.32 2.79 9.50
N ALA A 60 -0.29 2.04 10.41
CA ALA A 60 0.41 1.52 11.59
C ALA A 60 1.50 0.50 11.20
N ARG A 61 1.21 -0.37 10.23
CA ARG A 61 2.11 -1.42 9.77
C ARG A 61 3.27 -0.92 8.93
N GLU A 62 3.08 0.14 8.15
CA GLU A 62 4.17 0.80 7.42
C GLU A 62 5.27 1.32 8.35
N ARG A 63 4.90 1.85 9.53
CA ARG A 63 5.88 2.29 10.52
C ARG A 63 6.67 1.10 11.08
N GLY A 64 5.96 0.05 11.50
CA GLY A 64 6.61 -1.17 11.99
C GLY A 64 7.51 -1.82 10.93
N LEU A 65 7.09 -1.83 9.66
CA LEU A 65 7.92 -2.37 8.58
C LEU A 65 9.20 -1.57 8.38
N ALA A 66 9.14 -0.23 8.46
CA ALA A 66 10.33 0.62 8.36
C ALA A 66 11.35 0.29 9.46
N ASP A 67 10.87 0.10 10.70
CA ASP A 67 11.71 -0.26 11.84
C ASP A 67 12.38 -1.64 11.63
N HIS A 68 11.64 -2.62 11.11
CA HIS A 68 12.18 -3.97 10.84
C HIS A 68 13.16 -4.00 9.67
N ILE A 69 12.88 -3.27 8.59
CA ILE A 69 13.75 -3.23 7.41
C ILE A 69 15.09 -2.56 7.73
N ALA A 70 15.12 -1.57 8.62
CA ALA A 70 16.36 -0.93 9.07
C ALA A 70 17.35 -1.90 9.75
N ALA A 71 16.86 -3.06 10.23
CA ALA A 71 17.68 -4.10 10.85
C ALA A 71 18.15 -5.18 9.85
N LEU A 72 17.74 -5.13 8.58
CA LEU A 72 18.09 -6.13 7.56
C LEU A 72 19.35 -5.76 6.76
N PRO A 73 20.06 -6.74 6.16
CA PRO A 73 21.16 -6.47 5.25
C PRO A 73 20.73 -5.68 4.00
N ASP A 74 21.58 -4.73 3.58
CA ASP A 74 21.28 -3.69 2.59
C ASP A 74 20.58 -4.14 1.28
N PRO A 75 21.00 -5.20 0.56
CA PRO A 75 20.33 -5.53 -0.70
C PRO A 75 18.91 -6.07 -0.48
N VAL A 76 18.67 -6.77 0.63
CA VAL A 76 17.36 -7.33 0.98
C VAL A 76 16.44 -6.23 1.49
N ALA A 77 16.97 -5.32 2.32
CA ALA A 77 16.25 -4.18 2.86
C ALA A 77 15.72 -3.27 1.73
N ALA A 78 16.56 -2.91 0.77
CA ALA A 78 16.22 -1.97 -0.30
C ALA A 78 15.12 -2.50 -1.24
N ASP A 79 15.24 -3.73 -1.77
CA ASP A 79 14.24 -4.29 -2.69
C ASP A 79 12.87 -4.50 -2.01
N THR A 80 12.89 -5.06 -0.80
CA THR A 80 11.67 -5.26 0.01
C THR A 80 10.96 -3.93 0.24
N TRP A 81 11.70 -2.90 0.65
CA TRP A 81 11.14 -1.59 0.94
C TRP A 81 10.50 -0.94 -0.27
N VAL A 82 11.19 -0.94 -1.43
CA VAL A 82 10.67 -0.36 -2.67
C VAL A 82 9.34 -1.01 -3.05
N ARG A 83 9.27 -2.33 -2.99
CA ARG A 83 8.06 -3.08 -3.36
C ARG A 83 6.94 -2.89 -2.35
N ALA A 84 7.23 -2.89 -1.05
CA ALA A 84 6.26 -2.59 0.00
C ALA A 84 5.71 -1.16 -0.14
N ALA A 85 6.55 -0.17 -0.42
CA ALA A 85 6.12 1.21 -0.63
C ALA A 85 5.21 1.34 -1.87
N THR A 86 5.56 0.68 -2.98
CA THR A 86 4.67 0.60 -4.16
C THR A 86 3.34 -0.04 -3.81
N ALA A 87 3.37 -1.12 -3.03
CA ALA A 87 2.17 -1.83 -2.60
C ALA A 87 1.24 -0.95 -1.76
N ALA A 88 1.78 -0.30 -0.73
CA ALA A 88 1.00 0.55 0.15
C ALA A 88 0.37 1.75 -0.58
N ARG A 89 1.03 2.31 -1.60
CA ARG A 89 0.44 3.36 -2.45
C ARG A 89 -0.76 2.85 -3.25
N ALA A 90 -0.65 1.67 -3.85
CA ALA A 90 -1.75 1.09 -4.60
C ALA A 90 -2.97 0.79 -3.70
N LEU A 91 -2.74 0.34 -2.46
CA LEU A 91 -3.80 0.13 -1.47
C LEU A 91 -4.48 1.45 -1.08
N ARG A 92 -3.71 2.53 -0.85
CA ARG A 92 -4.27 3.87 -0.62
C ARG A 92 -5.10 4.36 -1.81
N ALA A 93 -4.60 4.20 -3.04
CA ALA A 93 -5.34 4.56 -4.25
C ALA A 93 -6.64 3.73 -4.40
N HIS A 94 -6.61 2.45 -3.99
CA HIS A 94 -7.80 1.61 -3.98
C HIS A 94 -8.83 2.07 -2.93
N ALA A 95 -8.38 2.44 -1.74
CA ALA A 95 -9.22 3.02 -0.70
C ALA A 95 -9.88 4.34 -1.12
N LEU A 96 -9.16 5.24 -1.79
CA LEU A 96 -9.75 6.47 -2.33
C LEU A 96 -10.89 6.19 -3.31
N ARG A 97 -10.77 5.13 -4.12
CA ARG A 97 -11.84 4.71 -5.04
C ARG A 97 -13.05 4.14 -4.31
N ILE A 98 -12.84 3.42 -3.21
CA ILE A 98 -13.93 2.98 -2.32
C ILE A 98 -14.65 4.20 -1.76
N THR A 99 -13.92 5.17 -1.20
CA THR A 99 -14.52 6.40 -0.66
C THR A 99 -15.29 7.18 -1.72
N ALA A 100 -14.78 7.27 -2.95
CA ALA A 100 -15.50 7.91 -4.05
C ALA A 100 -16.78 7.14 -4.42
N ALA A 101 -16.74 5.81 -4.46
CA ALA A 101 -17.89 4.97 -4.75
C ALA A 101 -18.98 5.06 -3.66
N GLU A 102 -18.61 5.24 -2.39
CA GLU A 102 -19.55 5.48 -1.29
C GLU A 102 -20.38 6.76 -1.47
N GLN A 103 -19.83 7.77 -2.15
CA GLN A 103 -20.48 9.07 -2.31
C GLN A 103 -21.42 9.16 -3.52
N VAL A 104 -21.51 8.13 -4.36
CA VAL A 104 -22.41 8.13 -5.54
C VAL A 104 -23.80 7.64 -5.14
N PRO A 105 -24.82 8.51 -5.03
CA PRO A 105 -26.17 8.09 -4.69
C PRO A 105 -26.83 7.43 -5.92
N GLY A 106 -27.44 6.25 -5.74
CA GLY A 106 -28.36 5.69 -6.73
C GLY A 106 -27.74 4.95 -7.93
N ALA A 107 -26.51 4.45 -7.84
CA ALA A 107 -26.04 3.44 -8.78
C ALA A 107 -27.00 2.23 -8.75
N GLY A 108 -27.26 1.59 -9.89
CA GLY A 108 -28.41 0.69 -10.12
C GLY A 108 -28.55 -0.57 -9.23
N LYS A 109 -28.91 -1.72 -9.80
CA LYS A 109 -29.25 -2.92 -8.99
C LYS A 109 -28.06 -3.59 -8.25
N ASP A 110 -26.80 -3.23 -8.57
CA ASP A 110 -25.60 -3.95 -8.10
C ASP A 110 -24.42 -3.11 -7.50
N PRO A 111 -24.53 -1.83 -7.13
CA PRO A 111 -23.39 -1.08 -6.59
C PRO A 111 -22.91 -1.60 -5.23
N GLY A 112 -23.81 -2.21 -4.44
CA GLY A 112 -23.46 -2.83 -3.16
C GLY A 112 -22.48 -3.99 -3.33
N ASP A 113 -22.70 -4.84 -4.34
CA ASP A 113 -21.84 -5.98 -4.65
C ASP A 113 -20.49 -5.55 -5.22
N ALA A 114 -20.48 -4.54 -6.09
CA ALA A 114 -19.24 -3.96 -6.60
C ALA A 114 -18.40 -3.33 -5.48
N LEU A 115 -19.03 -2.53 -4.61
CA LEU A 115 -18.38 -1.93 -3.45
C LEU A 115 -17.85 -3.00 -2.49
N ALA A 116 -18.66 -4.03 -2.19
CA ALA A 116 -18.25 -5.14 -1.33
C ALA A 116 -17.01 -5.87 -1.88
N ARG A 117 -16.93 -6.08 -3.20
CA ARG A 117 -15.73 -6.66 -3.84
C ARG A 117 -14.49 -5.77 -3.71
N LEU A 118 -14.63 -4.45 -3.89
CA LEU A 118 -13.52 -3.51 -3.69
C LEU A 118 -13.04 -3.53 -2.23
N VAL A 119 -13.98 -3.49 -1.28
CA VAL A 119 -13.67 -3.53 0.16
C VAL A 119 -12.99 -4.83 0.55
N LEU A 120 -13.46 -5.97 0.04
CA LEU A 120 -12.84 -7.27 0.27
C LEU A 120 -11.38 -7.28 -0.22
N ARG A 121 -11.13 -6.81 -1.45
CA ARG A 121 -9.78 -6.74 -2.01
C ARG A 121 -8.86 -5.79 -1.24
N LEU A 122 -9.37 -4.65 -0.77
CA LEU A 122 -8.61 -3.77 0.11
C LEU A 122 -8.18 -4.51 1.39
N ARG A 123 -9.11 -5.23 2.02
CA ARG A 123 -8.81 -5.98 3.26
C ARG A 123 -7.78 -7.07 3.01
N GLU A 124 -7.92 -7.83 1.92
CA GLU A 124 -6.95 -8.86 1.53
C GLU A 124 -5.55 -8.29 1.31
N GLY A 125 -5.47 -7.14 0.62
CA GLY A 125 -4.22 -6.43 0.38
C GLY A 125 -3.57 -5.91 1.66
N VAL A 126 -4.35 -5.32 2.56
CA VAL A 126 -3.85 -4.88 3.88
C VAL A 126 -3.38 -6.09 4.71
N SER A 127 -4.11 -7.20 4.71
CA SER A 127 -3.68 -8.41 5.41
C SER A 127 -2.44 -9.06 4.80
N ALA A 128 -2.26 -8.97 3.48
CA ALA A 128 -1.01 -9.38 2.84
C ALA A 128 0.17 -8.49 3.25
N TYR A 129 -0.06 -7.19 3.38
CA TYR A 129 0.94 -6.25 3.90
C TYR A 129 1.29 -6.55 5.36
N GLU A 130 0.30 -6.84 6.21
CA GLU A 130 0.51 -7.23 7.60
C GLU A 130 1.42 -8.46 7.70
N ARG A 131 1.16 -9.50 6.88
CA ARG A 131 2.02 -10.69 6.82
C ARG A 131 3.45 -10.35 6.39
N LEU A 132 3.63 -9.44 5.45
CA LEU A 132 4.96 -8.96 5.05
C LEU A 132 5.68 -8.30 6.23
N THR A 133 4.98 -7.45 7.00
CA THR A 133 5.54 -6.82 8.20
C THR A 133 5.94 -7.85 9.25
N ASP A 134 5.12 -8.86 9.50
CA ASP A 134 5.41 -9.90 10.48
C ASP A 134 6.63 -10.75 10.05
N ILE A 135 6.74 -11.10 8.76
CA ILE A 135 7.91 -11.80 8.20
C ILE A 135 9.18 -10.94 8.29
N ALA A 136 9.07 -9.64 8.04
CA ALA A 136 10.19 -8.71 8.20
C ALA A 136 10.64 -8.62 9.67
N ALA A 137 9.71 -8.65 10.62
CA ALA A 137 10.01 -8.67 12.05
C ALA A 137 10.76 -9.96 12.44
N GLU A 138 10.31 -11.11 11.95
CA GLU A 138 11.01 -12.39 12.15
C GLU A 138 12.42 -12.35 11.57
N ALA A 139 12.57 -11.84 10.35
CA ALA A 139 13.86 -11.71 9.67
C ALA A 139 14.83 -10.81 10.45
N ALA A 140 14.35 -9.66 10.94
CA ALA A 140 15.13 -8.74 11.76
C ALA A 140 15.57 -9.41 13.08
N ASN A 141 14.68 -10.18 13.72
CA ASN A 141 15.01 -10.92 14.94
C ASN A 141 16.03 -12.04 14.68
N ASP A 142 15.95 -12.75 13.55
CA ASP A 142 16.93 -13.76 13.18
C ASP A 142 18.33 -13.15 12.98
N VAL A 143 18.40 -11.99 12.32
CA VAL A 143 19.65 -11.21 12.17
C VAL A 143 20.19 -10.79 13.53
N ALA A 144 19.35 -10.24 14.42
CA ALA A 144 19.76 -9.84 15.76
C ALA A 144 20.28 -11.01 16.62
N CYS A 145 19.74 -12.22 16.41
CA CYS A 145 20.19 -13.45 17.07
C CYS A 145 21.40 -14.12 16.40
N GLY A 146 21.94 -13.56 15.32
CA GLY A 146 23.04 -14.17 14.56
C GLY A 146 22.67 -15.45 13.81
N ARG A 147 21.37 -15.69 13.57
CA ARG A 147 20.89 -16.83 12.77
C ARG A 147 21.07 -16.53 11.27
N ALA A 148 21.28 -17.58 10.48
CA ALA A 148 21.50 -17.43 9.05
C ALA A 148 20.25 -16.83 8.38
N PRO A 149 20.33 -15.65 7.74
CA PRO A 149 19.17 -14.93 7.25
C PRO A 149 18.61 -15.48 5.92
N ARG A 150 19.16 -16.57 5.37
CA ARG A 150 18.80 -17.08 4.04
C ARG A 150 17.32 -17.45 3.97
N ASP A 151 16.82 -18.21 4.94
CA ASP A 151 15.41 -18.65 4.96
C ASP A 151 14.46 -17.47 5.18
N ALA A 152 14.87 -16.47 5.96
CA ALA A 152 14.10 -15.26 6.17
C ALA A 152 14.05 -14.37 4.92
N ALA A 153 15.17 -14.25 4.19
CA ALA A 153 15.24 -13.49 2.93
C ALA A 153 14.36 -14.11 1.83
N PHE A 154 14.32 -15.45 1.71
CA PHE A 154 13.41 -16.12 0.77
C PHE A 154 11.95 -15.89 1.12
N ARG A 155 11.56 -16.07 2.40
CA ARG A 155 10.18 -15.81 2.86
C ARG A 155 9.76 -14.36 2.62
N LEU A 156 10.69 -13.42 2.81
CA LEU A 156 10.45 -12.00 2.57
C LEU A 156 10.24 -11.69 1.08
N ALA A 157 11.07 -12.28 0.22
CA ALA A 157 10.91 -12.17 -1.24
C ALA A 157 9.57 -12.74 -1.71
N ASP A 158 9.20 -13.94 -1.25
CA ASP A 158 7.93 -14.60 -1.60
C ASP A 158 6.73 -13.77 -1.14
N ALA A 159 6.74 -13.27 0.10
CA ALA A 159 5.67 -12.44 0.65
C ALA A 159 5.52 -11.13 -0.14
N THR A 160 6.65 -10.54 -0.52
CA THR A 160 6.67 -9.31 -1.32
C THR A 160 6.16 -9.56 -2.73
N GLU A 161 6.53 -10.67 -3.36
CA GLU A 161 6.03 -11.07 -4.68
C GLU A 161 4.53 -11.35 -4.66
N ALA A 162 4.04 -12.08 -3.65
CA ALA A 162 2.61 -12.33 -3.47
C ALA A 162 1.82 -11.01 -3.31
N LEU A 163 2.34 -10.06 -2.53
CA LEU A 163 1.73 -8.74 -2.35
C LEU A 163 1.69 -7.96 -3.67
N VAL A 164 2.79 -7.94 -4.42
CA VAL A 164 2.86 -7.27 -5.73
C VAL A 164 1.91 -7.92 -6.73
N GLY A 165 1.84 -9.26 -6.76
CA GLY A 165 0.93 -10.02 -7.62
C GLY A 165 -0.54 -9.67 -7.33
N MET A 166 -0.91 -9.62 -6.05
CA MET A 166 -2.26 -9.22 -5.62
C MET A 166 -2.61 -7.80 -6.07
N ILE A 167 -1.65 -6.88 -5.96
CA ILE A 167 -1.86 -5.47 -6.29
C ILE A 167 -1.98 -5.23 -7.79
N ARG A 168 -1.22 -5.95 -8.62
CA ARG A 168 -1.40 -5.95 -10.08
C ARG A 168 -2.79 -6.46 -10.50
N GLY A 169 -3.40 -7.30 -9.66
CA GLY A 169 -4.74 -7.82 -9.88
C GLY A 169 -5.86 -6.86 -9.45
N LEU A 170 -5.58 -5.75 -8.77
CA LEU A 170 -6.59 -4.75 -8.43
C LEU A 170 -7.11 -4.13 -9.73
N PRO A 171 -8.45 -3.95 -9.88
CA PRO A 171 -8.97 -3.30 -11.07
C PRO A 171 -8.34 -1.90 -11.14
N SER A 172 -7.92 -1.47 -12.33
CA SER A 172 -7.45 -0.10 -12.61
C SER A 172 -8.64 0.85 -12.71
#